data_AF-A0A6I0EAH3-F1
#
_entry.id   AF-A0A6I0EAH3-F1
#
_cell.length_a   1.000
_cell.length_b   1.000
_cell.length_c   1.000
_cell.angle_alpha   90.00
_cell.angle_beta   90.00
_cell.angle_gamma   90.00
#
_symmetry.space_group_name_H-M   'P 1'
#
loop_
_entity.id
_entity.type
_entity.pdbx_description
1 polymer ?
#
loop_
_entity_poly.entity_id
_entity_poly.type
_entity_poly.pdbx_seq_one_letter_code
_entity_poly.pdbx_strand_id
1 'polypeptide(L)'
;MNYVKSIKVLLISIVLIISSCGTDDETSNNIITFNGGQFRLYRGYQYKYSSTIPETGSTPFVVMLLGDGVSYDQSSSVLSGTGSLISFYMYSETDAEIKQGDYTIDIFSKKPIFSADSCFILYNYDFSQDTGKLFNIKGGTFSVKNLGSVVSYEISLVTDTILFKGDFKGPIQTL
;
A
#
# COMPACT_ATOMS: atom_id res chain seq x y z
N MET A 1 22.04 -45.40 56.40
CA MET A 1 21.00 -45.28 57.43
C MET A 1 20.59 -43.81 57.49
N ASN A 2 19.30 -43.56 57.31
CA ASN A 2 18.66 -42.26 57.04
C ASN A 2 18.96 -41.19 58.09
N TYR A 3 18.92 -39.91 57.72
CA TYR A 3 17.94 -38.94 58.22
C TYR A 3 17.93 -37.65 57.38
N VAL A 4 16.75 -37.33 56.87
CA VAL A 4 16.37 -36.19 56.04
C VAL A 4 16.36 -34.90 56.89
N LYS A 5 16.83 -33.77 56.33
CA LYS A 5 16.26 -32.45 56.66
C LYS A 5 16.18 -31.57 55.41
N SER A 6 14.95 -31.40 54.97
CA SER A 6 14.49 -30.54 53.89
C SER A 6 14.75 -29.06 54.20
N ILE A 7 15.28 -28.31 53.24
CA ILE A 7 15.12 -26.85 53.16
C ILE A 7 14.53 -26.55 51.79
N LYS A 8 13.22 -26.28 51.77
CA LYS A 8 12.52 -25.72 50.61
C LYS A 8 12.96 -24.26 50.48
N VAL A 9 13.79 -23.95 49.50
CA VAL A 9 14.04 -22.56 49.09
C VAL A 9 12.85 -22.13 48.24
N LEU A 10 11.88 -21.49 48.89
CA LEU A 10 10.78 -20.80 48.23
C LEU A 10 11.28 -19.42 47.78
N LEU A 11 11.82 -19.34 46.57
CA LEU A 11 12.15 -18.07 45.93
C LEU A 11 10.91 -17.54 45.21
N ILE A 12 10.12 -16.76 45.95
CA ILE A 12 9.09 -15.88 45.39
C ILE A 12 9.82 -14.78 44.63
N SER A 13 9.91 -14.94 43.30
CA SER A 13 10.33 -13.87 42.41
C SER A 13 9.08 -13.35 41.71
N ILE A 14 8.57 -12.25 42.26
CA ILE A 14 7.58 -11.37 41.64
C ILE A 14 8.20 -10.87 40.33
N VAL A 15 7.78 -11.46 39.21
CA VAL A 15 8.03 -10.85 37.90
C VAL A 15 6.86 -9.93 37.64
N LEU A 16 7.20 -8.64 37.66
CA LEU A 16 6.35 -7.51 37.34
C LEU A 16 5.55 -7.79 36.08
N ILE A 17 4.24 -7.71 36.22
CA ILE A 17 3.30 -7.57 35.12
C ILE A 17 3.62 -6.20 34.53
N ILE A 18 4.50 -6.17 33.53
CA ILE A 18 4.57 -5.02 32.62
C ILE A 18 3.27 -5.11 31.82
N SER A 19 2.24 -4.45 32.35
CA SER A 19 1.16 -3.89 31.58
C SER A 19 1.78 -2.94 30.56
N SER A 20 2.30 -3.47 29.46
CA SER A 20 2.42 -2.70 28.23
C SER A 20 1.00 -2.57 27.70
N CYS A 21 0.26 -1.66 28.33
CA CYS A 21 -0.78 -0.90 27.65
C CYS A 21 -0.03 -0.08 26.58
N GLY A 22 0.31 -0.75 25.48
CA GLY A 22 0.66 -0.07 24.25
C GLY A 22 -0.66 0.46 23.73
N THR A 23 -0.91 1.73 23.98
CA THR A 23 -1.92 2.49 23.26
C THR A 23 -1.67 2.29 21.77
N ASP A 24 -2.70 1.80 21.08
CA ASP A 24 -2.82 1.75 19.63
C ASP A 24 -2.59 3.15 19.04
N ASP A 25 -1.33 3.48 18.78
CA ASP A 25 -0.94 4.54 17.85
C ASP A 25 -0.23 3.84 16.69
N GLU A 26 -1.00 3.10 15.89
CA GLU A 26 -0.64 2.69 14.51
C GLU A 26 -0.48 3.98 13.69
N THR A 27 0.63 4.65 13.92
CA THR A 27 1.06 5.81 13.16
C THR A 27 1.48 5.25 11.81
N SER A 28 0.57 5.30 10.84
CA SER A 28 0.87 4.99 9.45
C SER A 28 2.17 5.67 9.05
N ASN A 29 3.19 4.87 8.74
CA ASN A 29 4.53 5.37 8.42
C ASN A 29 4.70 5.63 6.91
N ASN A 30 3.66 5.32 6.13
CA ASN A 30 3.65 5.30 4.68
C ASN A 30 4.77 4.48 4.05
N ILE A 31 5.20 3.39 4.72
CA ILE A 31 6.33 2.58 4.29
C ILE A 31 5.81 1.31 3.61
N ILE A 32 6.35 1.03 2.43
CA ILE A 32 6.19 -0.23 1.72
C ILE A 32 7.48 -1.03 1.87
N THR A 33 7.34 -2.27 2.34
CA THR A 33 8.44 -3.20 2.62
C THR A 33 8.39 -4.39 1.67
N PHE A 34 9.56 -4.90 1.29
CA PHE A 34 9.72 -6.11 0.48
C PHE A 34 11.10 -6.72 0.71
N ASN A 35 11.36 -7.94 0.21
CA ASN A 35 12.63 -8.65 0.43
C ASN A 35 13.87 -8.00 -0.25
N GLY A 36 13.71 -6.82 -0.85
CA GLY A 36 14.80 -6.04 -1.45
C GLY A 36 14.97 -4.64 -0.87
N GLY A 37 14.23 -4.30 0.19
CA GLY A 37 14.32 -3.01 0.87
C GLY A 37 12.96 -2.45 1.29
N GLN A 38 12.92 -1.14 1.44
CA GLN A 38 11.70 -0.41 1.74
C GLN A 38 11.72 0.96 1.06
N PHE A 39 10.55 1.55 0.84
CA PHE A 39 10.42 2.93 0.41
C PHE A 39 9.21 3.58 1.06
N ARG A 40 9.26 4.91 1.20
CA ARG A 40 8.15 5.70 1.75
C ARG A 40 7.36 6.35 0.62
N LEU A 41 6.04 6.38 0.78
CA LEU A 41 5.08 7.10 -0.06
C LEU A 41 4.67 8.41 0.63
N TYR A 42 4.43 9.47 -0.14
CA TYR A 42 4.13 10.79 0.43
C TYR A 42 2.90 11.46 -0.19
N ARG A 43 2.58 11.17 -1.44
CA ARG A 43 1.49 11.83 -2.16
C ARG A 43 0.82 10.88 -3.14
N GLY A 44 -0.48 11.01 -3.29
CA GLY A 44 -1.23 10.34 -4.34
C GLY A 44 -1.82 11.30 -5.37
N TYR A 45 -2.00 10.80 -6.58
CA TYR A 45 -2.79 11.42 -7.64
C TYR A 45 -3.79 10.40 -8.17
N GLN A 46 -4.98 10.85 -8.54
CA GLN A 46 -5.95 10.02 -9.24
C GLN A 46 -6.62 10.80 -10.37
N TYR A 47 -7.03 10.10 -11.42
CA TYR A 47 -7.87 10.67 -12.46
C TYR A 47 -8.74 9.60 -13.11
N LYS A 48 -9.93 10.00 -13.55
CA LYS A 48 -10.81 9.13 -14.33
C LYS A 48 -10.16 8.91 -15.70
N TYR A 49 -9.91 7.65 -16.05
CA TYR A 49 -9.28 7.31 -17.31
C TYR A 49 -10.28 7.26 -18.46
N SER A 50 -11.48 6.71 -18.22
CA SER A 50 -12.54 6.65 -19.22
C SER A 50 -13.92 6.65 -18.57
N SER A 51 -14.96 6.73 -19.40
CA SER A 51 -16.34 6.50 -18.96
C SER A 51 -16.54 5.09 -18.40
N THR A 52 -17.64 4.92 -17.66
CA THR A 52 -18.10 3.64 -17.13
C THR A 52 -18.24 2.61 -18.25
N ILE A 53 -17.70 1.43 -18.02
CA ILE A 53 -17.74 0.28 -18.92
C ILE A 53 -19.14 -0.35 -18.80
N PRO A 54 -19.96 -0.36 -19.86
CA PRO A 54 -21.33 -0.86 -19.78
C PRO A 54 -21.44 -2.32 -19.35
N GLU A 55 -20.49 -3.17 -19.76
CA GLU A 55 -20.53 -4.61 -19.51
C GLU A 55 -20.28 -4.98 -18.04
N THR A 56 -19.48 -4.19 -17.34
CA THR A 56 -19.07 -4.45 -15.95
C THR A 56 -19.68 -3.47 -14.96
N GLY A 57 -20.21 -2.34 -15.44
CA GLY A 57 -20.65 -1.22 -14.60
C GLY A 57 -19.52 -0.49 -13.89
N SER A 58 -18.26 -0.80 -14.19
CA SER A 58 -17.10 -0.22 -13.52
C SER A 58 -16.57 1.01 -14.25
N THR A 59 -16.14 2.03 -13.50
CA THR A 59 -15.45 3.20 -14.05
C THR A 59 -13.95 3.08 -13.82
N PRO A 60 -13.13 3.17 -14.90
CA PRO A 60 -11.68 3.17 -14.80
C PRO A 60 -11.07 4.44 -14.24
N PHE A 61 -10.12 4.29 -13.32
CA PHE A 61 -9.28 5.35 -12.79
C PHE A 61 -7.81 4.91 -12.80
N VAL A 62 -6.92 5.87 -13.04
CA VAL A 62 -5.49 5.69 -12.77
C VAL A 62 -5.20 6.31 -11.41
N VAL A 63 -4.50 5.57 -10.55
CA VAL A 63 -4.01 6.04 -9.26
C VAL A 63 -2.51 5.89 -9.21
N MET A 64 -1.81 6.97 -8.87
CA MET A 64 -0.35 6.98 -8.69
C MET A 64 -0.03 7.38 -7.25
N LEU A 65 0.67 6.53 -6.51
CA LEU A 65 1.23 6.82 -5.20
C LEU A 65 2.73 7.06 -5.35
N LEU A 66 3.19 8.27 -5.06
CA LEU A 66 4.56 8.71 -5.28
C LEU A 66 5.35 8.65 -3.97
N GLY A 67 6.57 8.12 -4.08
CA GLY A 67 7.57 8.14 -3.03
C GLY A 67 8.46 9.37 -3.05
N ASP A 68 9.47 9.37 -2.18
CA ASP A 68 10.42 10.48 -2.09
C ASP A 68 11.12 10.74 -3.42
N GLY A 69 11.42 12.00 -3.71
CA GLY A 69 12.16 12.40 -4.91
C GLY A 69 11.40 12.28 -6.24
N VAL A 70 10.17 11.76 -6.26
CA VAL A 70 9.31 11.73 -7.45
C VAL A 70 8.35 12.90 -7.44
N SER A 71 8.27 13.61 -8.57
CA SER A 71 7.32 14.70 -8.79
C SER A 71 6.44 14.42 -10.01
N TYR A 72 5.20 14.92 -9.97
CA TYR A 72 4.27 14.85 -11.09
C TYR A 72 3.82 16.26 -11.47
N ASP A 73 4.09 16.66 -12.71
CA ASP A 73 3.58 17.91 -13.27
C ASP A 73 2.22 17.66 -13.92
N GLN A 74 1.18 18.25 -13.32
CA GLN A 74 -0.20 18.10 -13.76
C GLN A 74 -0.47 18.80 -15.10
N SER A 75 0.28 19.85 -15.43
CA SER A 75 0.06 20.61 -16.66
C SER A 75 0.53 19.85 -17.90
N SER A 76 1.62 19.09 -17.77
CA SER A 76 2.23 18.30 -18.85
C SER A 76 1.97 16.80 -18.71
N SER A 77 1.42 16.35 -17.58
CA SER A 77 1.27 14.93 -17.22
C SER A 77 2.59 14.16 -17.18
N VAL A 78 3.69 14.81 -16.80
CA VAL A 78 5.04 14.23 -16.79
C VAL A 78 5.49 13.91 -15.36
N LEU A 79 6.04 12.71 -15.18
CA LEU A 79 6.76 12.30 -13.97
C LEU A 79 8.24 12.70 -14.09
N SER A 80 8.85 13.09 -12.97
CA SER A 80 10.26 13.51 -12.94
C SER A 80 10.92 13.19 -11.60
N GLY A 81 12.25 13.24 -11.59
CA GLY A 81 13.08 12.96 -10.42
C GLY A 81 13.50 11.49 -10.31
N THR A 82 13.96 11.09 -9.13
CA THR A 82 14.42 9.73 -8.85
C THR A 82 13.81 9.24 -7.55
N GLY A 83 13.12 8.09 -7.60
CA GLY A 83 12.46 7.54 -6.42
C GLY A 83 11.58 6.33 -6.71
N SER A 84 10.54 6.15 -5.90
CA SER A 84 9.62 5.01 -6.05
C SER A 84 8.20 5.49 -6.39
N LEU A 85 7.45 4.66 -7.08
CA LEU A 85 6.06 4.93 -7.46
C LEU A 85 5.27 3.62 -7.49
N ILE A 86 4.03 3.65 -7.00
CA ILE A 86 3.05 2.58 -7.24
C ILE A 86 1.97 3.12 -8.15
N SER A 87 1.71 2.44 -9.26
CA SER A 87 0.63 2.77 -10.19
C SER A 87 -0.42 1.67 -10.19
N PHE A 88 -1.69 2.07 -10.11
CA PHE A 88 -2.84 1.19 -10.23
C PHE A 88 -3.75 1.68 -11.35
N TYR A 89 -4.31 0.73 -12.10
CA TYR A 89 -5.47 0.98 -12.95
C TYR A 89 -6.68 0.33 -12.28
N MET A 90 -7.49 1.14 -11.62
CA MET A 90 -8.54 0.73 -10.68
C MET A 90 -9.94 0.86 -11.27
N TYR A 91 -10.84 -0.02 -10.87
CA TYR A 91 -12.22 -0.11 -11.37
C TYR A 91 -13.20 0.14 -10.23
N SER A 92 -13.85 1.30 -10.24
CA SER A 92 -14.78 1.72 -9.17
C SER A 92 -16.25 1.62 -9.59
N GLU A 93 -17.16 1.56 -8.62
CA GLU A 93 -18.62 1.55 -8.86
C GLU A 93 -19.21 2.92 -9.19
N THR A 94 -18.45 3.99 -8.96
CA THR A 94 -18.88 5.37 -9.26
C THR A 94 -18.01 5.97 -10.35
N ASP A 95 -18.53 6.99 -11.03
CA ASP A 95 -17.79 7.72 -12.06
C ASP A 95 -17.14 9.02 -11.55
N ALA A 96 -17.23 9.27 -10.24
CA ALA A 96 -16.76 10.46 -9.57
C ALA A 96 -15.43 10.25 -8.84
N GLU A 97 -15.25 9.11 -8.18
CA GLU A 97 -14.07 8.82 -7.36
C GLU A 97 -13.79 7.31 -7.25
N ILE A 98 -12.59 6.98 -6.79
CA ILE A 98 -12.30 5.66 -6.23
C ILE A 98 -13.07 5.49 -4.93
N LYS A 99 -14.07 4.63 -4.97
CA LYS A 99 -14.83 4.23 -3.79
C LYS A 99 -13.96 3.49 -2.79
N GLN A 100 -14.17 3.77 -1.50
CA GLN A 100 -13.64 2.94 -0.42
C GLN A 100 -14.12 1.49 -0.54
N GLY A 101 -13.26 0.54 -0.18
CA GLY A 101 -13.52 -0.89 -0.29
C GLY A 101 -12.25 -1.71 -0.45
N ASP A 102 -12.41 -3.02 -0.49
CA ASP A 102 -11.31 -3.96 -0.69
C ASP A 102 -11.18 -4.29 -2.17
N TYR A 103 -10.02 -4.01 -2.75
CA TYR A 103 -9.71 -4.24 -4.14
C TYR A 103 -8.81 -5.46 -4.31
N THR A 104 -9.04 -6.21 -5.38
CA THR A 104 -8.19 -7.36 -5.77
C THR A 104 -7.57 -7.13 -7.14
N ILE A 105 -6.33 -7.59 -7.32
CA ILE A 105 -5.67 -7.56 -8.62
C ILE A 105 -6.35 -8.56 -9.59
N ASP A 106 -6.87 -8.05 -10.69
CA ASP A 106 -7.47 -8.81 -11.78
C ASP A 106 -6.48 -8.98 -12.93
N ILE A 107 -5.69 -10.05 -12.86
CA ILE A 107 -4.70 -10.38 -13.90
C ILE A 107 -5.31 -10.79 -15.25
N PHE A 108 -6.62 -11.01 -15.30
CA PHE A 108 -7.32 -11.40 -16.52
C PHE A 108 -8.04 -10.22 -17.19
N SER A 109 -7.94 -9.01 -16.62
CA SER A 109 -8.57 -7.80 -17.12
C SER A 109 -10.05 -8.00 -17.47
N LYS A 110 -10.79 -8.68 -16.59
CA LYS A 110 -12.26 -8.76 -16.58
C LYS A 110 -12.89 -7.47 -16.09
N LYS A 111 -12.13 -6.63 -15.38
CA LYS A 111 -12.48 -5.27 -14.95
C LYS A 111 -13.72 -5.17 -14.06
N PRO A 112 -13.99 -6.11 -13.14
CA PRO A 112 -15.12 -5.96 -12.22
C PRO A 112 -14.92 -4.74 -11.31
N ILE A 113 -16.01 -4.23 -10.77
CA ILE A 113 -15.97 -3.25 -9.69
C ILE A 113 -15.12 -3.80 -8.53
N PHE A 114 -14.39 -2.92 -7.83
CA PHE A 114 -13.47 -3.28 -6.74
C PHE A 114 -12.31 -4.19 -7.21
N SER A 115 -11.78 -3.91 -8.40
CA SER A 115 -10.57 -4.55 -8.89
C SER A 115 -9.56 -3.55 -9.43
N ALA A 116 -8.34 -4.02 -9.68
CA ALA A 116 -7.35 -3.28 -10.43
C ALA A 116 -6.55 -4.19 -11.36
N ASP A 117 -6.13 -3.68 -12.50
CA ASP A 117 -5.21 -4.37 -13.40
C ASP A 117 -4.06 -3.44 -13.81
N SER A 118 -3.17 -3.92 -14.69
CA SER A 118 -2.06 -3.12 -15.24
C SER A 118 -1.21 -2.41 -14.16
N CYS A 119 -1.11 -3.02 -12.97
CA CYS A 119 -0.47 -2.42 -11.81
C CYS A 119 1.05 -2.67 -11.83
N PHE A 120 1.82 -1.68 -11.42
CA PHE A 120 3.27 -1.80 -11.32
C PHE A 120 3.85 -0.94 -10.19
N ILE A 121 5.05 -1.35 -9.74
CA ILE A 121 5.87 -0.59 -8.82
C ILE A 121 7.17 -0.23 -9.54
N LEU A 122 7.50 1.06 -9.55
CA LEU A 122 8.83 1.56 -9.86
C LEU A 122 9.60 1.74 -8.55
N TYR A 123 10.81 1.23 -8.47
CA TYR A 123 11.66 1.33 -7.29
C TYR A 123 13.04 1.87 -7.64
N ASN A 124 13.42 2.97 -6.98
CA ASN A 124 14.63 3.72 -7.26
C ASN A 124 14.79 4.00 -8.77
N TYR A 125 13.71 4.48 -9.37
CA TYR A 125 13.58 4.78 -10.79
C TYR A 125 13.90 6.24 -11.06
N ASP A 126 14.83 6.50 -11.97
CA ASP A 126 15.21 7.81 -12.49
C ASP A 126 14.41 8.06 -13.78
N PHE A 127 13.45 8.98 -13.69
CA PHE A 127 12.56 9.34 -14.80
C PHE A 127 13.24 10.15 -15.91
N SER A 128 14.46 10.66 -15.70
CA SER A 128 15.21 11.37 -16.74
C SER A 128 16.04 10.42 -17.62
N GLN A 129 16.42 9.27 -17.07
CA GLN A 129 17.25 8.26 -17.74
C GLN A 129 16.47 6.99 -18.09
N ASP A 130 15.23 6.86 -17.65
CA ASP A 130 14.42 5.64 -17.73
C ASP A 130 15.11 4.40 -17.12
N THR A 131 15.82 4.59 -16.01
CA THR A 131 16.57 3.51 -15.33
C THR A 131 16.06 3.24 -13.93
N GLY A 132 16.18 2.00 -13.45
CA GLY A 132 15.72 1.58 -12.12
C GLY A 132 15.13 0.18 -12.15
N LYS A 133 14.25 -0.14 -11.19
CA LYS A 133 13.53 -1.42 -11.17
C LYS A 133 12.05 -1.21 -11.45
N LEU A 134 11.51 -1.97 -12.40
CA LEU A 134 10.09 -2.11 -12.65
C LEU A 134 9.62 -3.48 -12.17
N PHE A 135 8.60 -3.49 -11.34
CA PHE A 135 7.96 -4.67 -10.80
C PHE A 135 6.51 -4.72 -11.28
N ASN A 136 6.22 -5.65 -12.20
CA ASN A 136 4.84 -5.88 -12.64
C ASN A 136 4.09 -6.70 -11.59
N ILE A 137 2.94 -6.20 -11.15
CA ILE A 137 2.13 -6.88 -10.15
C ILE A 137 1.34 -8.01 -10.82
N LYS A 138 1.34 -9.18 -10.16
CA LYS A 138 0.73 -10.44 -10.62
C LYS A 138 -0.39 -10.92 -9.70
N GLY A 139 -0.64 -10.22 -8.61
CA GLY A 139 -1.69 -10.57 -7.67
C GLY A 139 -1.63 -9.71 -6.42
N GLY A 140 -2.56 -9.99 -5.51
CA GLY A 140 -2.64 -9.30 -4.24
C GLY A 140 -3.91 -8.47 -4.09
N THR A 141 -3.94 -7.71 -3.01
CA THR A 141 -5.09 -6.92 -2.59
C THR A 141 -4.63 -5.57 -2.05
N PHE A 142 -5.56 -4.64 -2.01
CA PHE A 142 -5.39 -3.43 -1.21
C PHE A 142 -6.74 -2.92 -0.72
N SER A 143 -6.77 -2.36 0.49
CA SER A 143 -7.98 -1.80 1.11
C SER A 143 -7.93 -0.28 1.07
N VAL A 144 -8.94 0.34 0.47
CA VAL A 144 -9.07 1.78 0.35
C VAL A 144 -10.05 2.30 1.40
N LYS A 145 -9.63 3.27 2.21
CA LYS A 145 -10.47 3.95 3.19
C LYS A 145 -10.42 5.46 2.97
N ASN A 146 -11.57 6.09 2.85
CA ASN A 146 -11.67 7.55 2.87
C ASN A 146 -11.73 8.02 4.33
N LEU A 147 -10.76 8.82 4.76
CA LEU A 147 -10.63 9.33 6.12
C LEU A 147 -10.94 10.84 6.20
N GLY A 148 -11.68 11.37 5.22
CA GLY A 148 -12.01 12.79 5.11
C GLY A 148 -10.97 13.54 4.27
N SER A 149 -10.00 14.18 4.91
CA SER A 149 -8.97 14.98 4.21
C SER A 149 -7.85 14.14 3.59
N VAL A 150 -7.77 12.85 3.93
CA VAL A 150 -6.76 11.91 3.43
C VAL A 150 -7.42 10.59 3.07
N VAL A 151 -6.76 9.84 2.19
CA VAL A 151 -7.14 8.48 1.83
C VAL A 151 -6.07 7.52 2.34
N SER A 152 -6.51 6.35 2.79
CA SER A 152 -5.64 5.25 3.20
C SER A 152 -5.71 4.11 2.20
N TYR A 153 -4.55 3.55 1.85
CA TYR A 153 -4.38 2.33 1.08
C TYR A 153 -3.58 1.36 1.95
N GLU A 154 -4.20 0.26 2.39
CA GLU A 154 -3.47 -0.87 2.96
C GLU A 154 -3.08 -1.80 1.82
N ILE A 155 -1.79 -2.05 1.61
CA ILE A 155 -1.25 -2.62 0.37
C ILE A 155 -0.60 -3.97 0.64
N SER A 156 -1.00 -4.99 -0.13
CA SER A 156 -0.39 -6.32 -0.14
C SER A 156 -0.33 -6.84 -1.58
N LEU A 157 0.74 -6.51 -2.29
CA LEU A 157 0.89 -6.79 -3.73
C LEU A 157 1.98 -7.81 -3.97
N VAL A 158 1.73 -8.73 -4.89
CA VAL A 158 2.65 -9.81 -5.22
C VAL A 158 3.09 -9.68 -6.67
N THR A 159 4.39 -9.78 -6.89
CA THR A 159 4.98 -9.96 -8.22
C THR A 159 5.15 -11.47 -8.48
N ASP A 160 6.25 -11.92 -9.07
CA ASP A 160 6.52 -13.36 -9.20
C ASP A 160 6.85 -14.01 -7.84
N THR A 161 7.87 -13.49 -7.15
CA THR A 161 8.36 -14.05 -5.86
C THR A 161 8.47 -13.01 -4.75
N ILE A 162 8.17 -11.74 -5.05
CA ILE A 162 8.33 -10.63 -4.12
C ILE A 162 6.95 -10.15 -3.68
N LEU A 163 6.74 -10.15 -2.36
CA LEU A 163 5.61 -9.50 -1.69
C LEU A 163 6.02 -8.08 -1.29
N PHE A 164 5.22 -7.10 -1.72
CA PHE A 164 5.25 -5.72 -1.27
C PHE A 164 4.11 -5.51 -0.29
N LYS A 165 4.44 -5.14 0.95
CA LYS A 165 3.46 -4.93 2.01
C LYS A 165 3.69 -3.62 2.75
N GLY A 166 2.62 -2.91 3.04
CA GLY A 166 2.65 -1.70 3.84
C GLY A 166 1.39 -0.90 3.66
N ASP A 167 1.48 0.39 3.90
CA ASP A 167 0.34 1.29 3.79
C ASP A 167 0.77 2.64 3.21
N PHE A 168 -0.23 3.37 2.72
CA PHE A 168 -0.15 4.79 2.42
C PHE A 168 -1.36 5.46 3.05
N LYS A 169 -1.14 6.53 3.80
CA LYS A 169 -2.13 7.44 4.33
C LYS A 169 -1.68 8.86 4.03
N GLY A 170 -2.40 9.53 3.15
CA GLY A 170 -2.01 10.86 2.71
C GLY A 170 -3.03 11.52 1.80
N PRO A 171 -2.76 12.76 1.38
CA PRO A 171 -3.61 13.44 0.42
C PRO A 171 -3.53 12.73 -0.94
N ILE A 172 -4.69 12.59 -1.58
CA ILE A 172 -4.80 12.23 -2.99
C ILE A 172 -5.43 13.40 -3.72
N GLN A 173 -4.73 13.89 -4.73
CA GLN A 173 -5.27 14.92 -5.59
C GLN A 173 -6.00 14.29 -6.78
N THR A 174 -7.27 14.65 -6.96
CA THR A 174 -8.02 14.34 -8.18
C THR A 174 -7.69 15.36 -9.26
N LEU A 175 -7.37 14.89 -10.47
CA LEU A 175 -7.06 15.72 -11.65
C LEU A 175 -8.29 15.90 -12.54
#